data_AF-A0A6A8G8B0-F1
#
_entry.id   AF-A0A6A8G8B0-F1
#
_cell.length_a   1.000
_cell.length_b   1.000
_cell.length_c   1.000
_cell.angle_alpha   90.00
_cell.angle_beta   90.00
_cell.angle_gamma   90.00
#
_symmetry.space_group_name_H-M   'P 1'
#
loop_
_entity.id
_entity.type
_entity.pdbx_description
1 polymer ?
#
loop_
_entity_poly.entity_id
_entity_poly.type
_entity_poly.pdbx_seq_one_letter_code
_entity_poly.pdbx_strand_id
1 'polypeptide(L)' 'MNRRVRSALAWGAVSLLLVGVLAQSATLLGLGIEASVGAVAAVAVVSGIVVASVTYVIEPRLERKGRA' A
#
# COMPACT_ATOMS: atom_id res chain seq x y z
N MET A 1 5.99 -15.46 -12.73
CA MET A 1 5.04 -14.88 -11.76
C MET A 1 3.76 -14.49 -12.50
N ASN A 2 2.59 -14.91 -12.02
CA ASN A 2 1.31 -14.58 -12.67
C ASN A 2 1.07 -13.06 -12.66
N ARG A 3 0.46 -12.53 -13.74
CA ARG A 3 0.18 -11.09 -13.89
C ARG A 3 -0.55 -10.49 -12.68
N ARG A 4 -1.47 -11.26 -12.09
CA ARG A 4 -2.23 -10.92 -10.87
C ARG A 4 -1.32 -10.70 -9.65
N VAL A 5 -0.40 -11.63 -9.41
CA VAL A 5 0.54 -11.52 -8.30
C VAL A 5 1.45 -10.30 -8.50
N ARG A 6 1.89 -10.06 -9.73
CA ARG A 6 2.69 -8.86 -10.06
C ARG A 6 1.92 -7.56 -9.85
N SER A 7 0.65 -7.49 -10.27
CA SER A 7 -0.23 -6.33 -10.06
C SER A 7 -0.46 -6.07 -8.57
N ALA A 8 -0.85 -7.11 -7.82
CA ALA A 8 -1.06 -7.04 -6.38
C ALA A 8 0.19 -6.56 -5.63
N LEU A 9 1.36 -7.13 -5.94
CA LEU A 9 2.63 -6.71 -5.33
C LEU A 9 3.01 -5.27 -5.70
N ALA A 10 2.75 -4.83 -6.94
CA ALA A 10 3.00 -3.46 -7.36
C ALA A 10 2.14 -2.48 -6.55
N TRP A 11 0.84 -2.76 -6.41
CA TRP A 11 -0.05 -1.93 -5.58
C TRP A 11 0.32 -1.95 -4.09
N GLY A 12 0.74 -3.11 -3.56
CA GLY A 12 1.28 -3.19 -2.21
C GLY A 12 2.53 -2.34 -2.02
N ALA A 13 3.46 -2.37 -2.98
CA ALA A 13 4.67 -1.53 -2.95
C ALA A 13 4.34 -0.04 -3.05
N VAL A 14 3.39 0.35 -3.90
CA VAL A 14 2.90 1.75 -3.97
C VAL A 14 2.36 2.20 -2.63
N SER A 15 1.55 1.37 -1.95
CA SER A 15 1.01 1.69 -0.63
C SER A 15 2.11 1.85 0.42
N LEU A 16 3.08 0.94 0.44
CA LEU A 16 4.24 1.03 1.33
C LEU A 16 5.01 2.33 1.14
N LEU A 17 5.34 2.68 -0.11
CA LEU A 17 6.04 3.92 -0.44
C LEU A 17 5.22 5.16 -0.07
N LEU A 18 3.91 5.12 -0.30
CA LEU A 18 3.01 6.21 0.03
C LEU A 18 3.03 6.52 1.54
N VAL A 19 3.04 5.49 2.40
CA VAL A 19 3.17 5.70 3.86
C VAL A 19 4.49 6.41 4.19
N GLY A 20 5.60 6.00 3.56
CA GLY A 20 6.90 6.67 3.73
C GLY A 20 6.87 8.13 3.29
N VAL A 21 6.26 8.42 2.14
CA VAL A 21 6.10 9.79 1.63
C VAL A 21 5.29 10.63 2.62
N LEU A 22 4.15 10.11 3.11
CA LEU A 22 3.29 10.83 4.06
C LEU A 22 4.01 11.11 5.38
N ALA A 23 4.73 10.12 5.93
CA ALA A 23 5.51 10.29 7.15
C ALA A 23 6.60 11.36 6.97
N GLN A 24 7.31 11.33 5.84
CA GLN A 24 8.33 12.32 5.54
C GLN A 24 7.73 13.73 5.34
N SER A 25 6.61 13.84 4.63
CA SER A 25 5.89 15.10 4.46
C SER A 25 5.42 15.67 5.80
N ALA A 26 4.94 14.83 6.72
CA ALA A 26 4.53 15.28 8.04
C ALA A 26 5.70 15.87 8.85
N THR A 27 6.88 15.26 8.77
CA THR A 27 8.10 15.79 9.37
C THR A 27 8.49 17.14 8.76
N LEU A 28 8.46 17.25 7.43
CA LEU A 28 8.81 18.49 6.72
C LEU A 28 7.83 19.63 7.00
N LEU A 29 6.55 19.32 7.21
CA LEU A 29 5.50 20.27 7.53
C LEU A 29 5.41 20.58 9.03
N GLY A 30 6.23 19.96 9.87
CA GLY A 30 6.23 20.19 11.31
C GLY A 30 4.94 19.74 12.02
N LEU A 31 4.26 18.70 11.51
CA LEU A 31 2.96 18.24 12.03
C LEU A 31 3.04 17.56 13.41
N GLY A 32 4.20 17.51 14.06
CA GLY A 32 4.36 17.01 15.42
C GLY A 32 4.06 15.51 15.59
N ILE A 33 4.23 14.70 14.53
CA ILE A 33 3.98 13.26 14.63
C ILE A 33 5.16 12.59 15.36
N GLU A 34 4.98 12.26 16.63
CA GLU A 34 5.94 11.49 17.45
C GLU A 34 5.89 9.99 17.13
N ALA A 35 6.10 9.62 15.87
CA ALA A 35 6.23 8.24 15.47
C ALA A 35 7.70 7.86 15.34
N SER A 36 8.12 6.78 15.99
CA SER A 36 9.45 6.21 15.75
C SER A 36 9.55 5.68 14.32
N VAL A 37 10.77 5.66 13.76
CA VAL A 37 11.04 5.10 12.42
C VAL A 37 10.54 3.65 12.33
N GLY A 38 10.68 2.86 13.40
CA GLY A 38 10.18 1.49 13.48
C GLY A 38 8.66 1.40 13.39
N ALA A 39 7.93 2.33 14.04
CA ALA A 39 6.47 2.39 13.96
C ALA A 39 6.00 2.73 12.54
N VAL A 40 6.63 3.71 11.89
CA VAL A 40 6.33 4.07 10.50
C VAL A 40 6.60 2.89 9.56
N ALA A 41 7.73 2.20 9.71
CA ALA A 41 8.06 1.03 8.91
C ALA A 41 7.04 -0.11 9.10
N ALA A 42 6.62 -0.38 10.34
CA ALA A 42 5.59 -1.38 10.62
C ALA A 42 4.26 -1.03 9.94
N VAL A 43 3.81 0.21 10.05
CA VAL A 43 2.58 0.68 9.38
C VAL A 43 2.69 0.57 7.87
N ALA A 44 3.84 0.94 7.29
CA ALA A 44 4.08 0.85 5.85
C ALA A 44 4.00 -0.60 5.35
N VAL A 45 4.62 -1.54 6.07
CA VAL A 45 4.59 -2.98 5.74
C VAL A 45 3.18 -3.53 5.86
N VAL A 46 2.48 -3.27 6.96
CA VAL A 46 1.09 -3.74 7.17
C VAL A 46 0.17 -3.19 6.09
N SER A 47 0.27 -1.89 5.79
CA SER A 47 -0.51 -1.26 4.72
C SER A 47 -0.24 -1.89 3.35
N GLY A 48 1.03 -2.15 3.02
CA GLY A 48 1.41 -2.81 1.78
C GLY A 48 0.84 -4.23 1.66
N ILE A 49 0.87 -5.02 2.75
CA ILE A 49 0.28 -6.37 2.78
C ILE A 49 -1.23 -6.32 2.58
N VAL A 50 -1.92 -5.40 3.27
CA VAL A 50 -3.38 -5.23 3.15
C VAL A 50 -3.75 -4.84 1.72
N VAL A 51 -3.09 -3.84 1.15
CA VAL A 51 -3.37 -3.38 -0.22
C VAL A 51 -3.08 -4.48 -1.25
N ALA A 52 -1.95 -5.18 -1.13
CA ALA A 52 -1.65 -6.31 -2.01
C ALA A 52 -2.72 -7.40 -1.94
N SER A 53 -3.15 -7.76 -0.73
CA SER A 53 -4.18 -8.78 -0.49
C SER A 53 -5.53 -8.36 -1.10
N VAL A 54 -5.94 -7.12 -0.85
CA VAL A 54 -7.19 -6.56 -1.38
C VAL A 54 -7.17 -6.52 -2.90
N THR A 55 -6.09 -6.02 -3.51
CA THR A 55 -5.94 -5.98 -4.96
C THR A 55 -6.02 -7.37 -5.57
N TYR A 56 -5.32 -8.34 -4.98
CA TYR A 56 -5.34 -9.73 -5.46
C TYR A 56 -6.76 -10.33 -5.44
N VAL A 57 -7.56 -10.03 -4.42
CA VAL A 57 -8.92 -10.55 -4.24
C VAL A 57 -9.95 -9.81 -5.12
N ILE A 58 -9.81 -8.49 -5.29
CA ILE A 58 -10.82 -7.65 -5.95
C ILE A 58 -10.62 -7.56 -7.46
N GLU A 59 -9.39 -7.51 -7.96
CA GLU A 59 -9.08 -7.37 -9.40
C GLU A 59 -9.85 -8.39 -10.28
N PRO A 60 -9.97 -9.69 -9.91
CA PRO A 60 -10.77 -10.65 -10.67
C PRO A 60 -12.28 -10.38 -10.66
N ARG A 61 -12.80 -9.76 -9.60
CA ARG A 61 -14.24 -9.46 -9.44
C ARG A 61 -14.65 -8.30 -10.34
N LEU A 62 -13.77 -7.31 -10.50
CA LEU A 62 -14.00 -6.17 -11.39
C LEU A 62 -13.87 -6.57 -12.86
N GLU A 63 -12.87 -7.38 -13.22
CA GLU A 63 -12.72 -7.91 -14.59
C GLU A 63 -13.95 -8.73 -15.03
N ARG A 64 -14.61 -9.45 -14.11
CA ARG A 64 -15.84 -10.19 -14.43
C ARG A 64 -17.05 -9.27 -14.59
N LYS A 65 -17.20 -8.23 -13.77
CA LYS A 65 -18.30 -7.27 -13.88
C LYS A 65 -18.23 -6.42 -15.15
N GLY A 66 -17.04 -6.06 -15.62
CA GLY A 66 -16.87 -5.24 -16.82
C GLY A 66 -17.02 -5.96 -18.16
N ARG A 67 -17.29 -7.28 -18.15
CA ARG A 67 -17.52 -8.10 -19.37
C ARG A 67 -18.98 -8.51 -19.58
N ALA A 68 -19.87 -8.13 -18.68
CA ALA A 68 -21.32 -8.28 -18.80
C ALA A 68 -21.92 -6.95 -19.29
#